data_AF-A0A7X8YAC6-F1
#
_entry.id   AF-A0A7X8YAC6-F1
#
_cell.length_a   1.000
_cell.length_b   1.000
_cell.length_c   1.000
_cell.angle_alpha   90.00
_cell.angle_beta   90.00
_cell.angle_gamma   90.00
#
_symmetry.space_group_name_H-M   'P 1'
#
loop_
_entity.id
_entity.type
_entity.pdbx_description
1 polymer ?
#
loop_
_entity_poly.entity_id
_entity_poly.type
_entity_poly.pdbx_seq_one_letter_code
_entity_poly.pdbx_strand_id
1 'polypeptide(L)'
;MGTHIMGNLQVARLNYQGHVIADKGDMLSLTDMWKAAGGEDARRPSDWLALSSTKEFREAVEATLDAGNPGIQVKRGGRGVGGETFAHWQIGLAYAKYLSPDFHMWCNTQVRAVIEGKVPATIPANVVEMLRRTDGIAKMLAHTSLICRRP
;
A
#
# COMPACT_ATOMS: atom_id res chain seq x y z
N MET A 1 -25.26 -24.77 -7.40
CA MET A 1 -25.18 -23.29 -7.36
C MET A 1 -23.92 -22.94 -6.59
N GLY A 2 -22.78 -22.89 -7.28
CA GLY A 2 -21.47 -22.68 -6.66
C GLY A 2 -21.19 -21.20 -6.50
N THR A 3 -21.25 -20.70 -5.28
CA THR A 3 -20.77 -19.37 -4.91
C THR A 3 -19.26 -19.31 -5.08
N HIS A 4 -18.80 -18.64 -6.13
CA HIS A 4 -17.41 -18.22 -6.27
C HIS A 4 -17.07 -17.23 -5.16
N ILE A 5 -16.50 -17.74 -4.07
CA ILE A 5 -15.70 -16.96 -3.13
C ILE A 5 -14.41 -16.54 -3.86
N MET A 6 -14.47 -15.41 -4.56
CA MET A 6 -13.26 -14.67 -4.90
C MET A 6 -12.65 -14.23 -3.59
N GLY A 7 -11.69 -15.02 -3.10
CA GLY A 7 -10.88 -14.72 -1.94
C GLY A 7 -10.23 -13.36 -2.16
N ASN A 8 -10.77 -12.36 -1.46
CA ASN A 8 -10.23 -11.02 -1.40
C ASN A 8 -8.81 -11.15 -0.83
N LEU A 9 -7.80 -11.12 -1.71
CA LEU A 9 -6.40 -11.05 -1.32
C LEU A 9 -6.23 -9.72 -0.59
N GLN A 10 -6.32 -9.75 0.74
CA GLN A 10 -6.07 -8.58 1.57
C GLN A 10 -4.58 -8.27 1.45
N VAL A 11 -4.22 -7.46 0.45
CA VAL A 11 -2.93 -6.77 0.37
C VAL A 11 -2.73 -6.10 1.74
N ALA A 12 -1.55 -6.25 2.34
CA ALA A 12 -1.26 -5.72 3.67
C ALA A 12 -1.62 -4.23 3.73
N ARG A 13 -2.80 -3.93 4.27
CA ARG A 13 -3.31 -2.57 4.33
C ARG A 13 -2.51 -1.81 5.37
N LEU A 14 -2.04 -0.63 5.01
CA LEU A 14 -1.40 0.28 5.95
C LEU A 14 -2.45 0.70 6.99
N ASN A 15 -2.42 0.08 8.17
CA ASN A 15 -3.33 0.37 9.27
C ASN A 15 -2.56 1.07 10.39
N TYR A 16 -2.88 2.34 10.60
CA TYR A 16 -2.35 3.13 11.70
C TYR A 16 -3.48 3.47 12.67
N GLN A 17 -3.36 3.03 13.92
CA GLN A 17 -4.32 3.32 14.99
C GLN A 17 -5.79 2.97 14.66
N GLY A 18 -6.03 1.96 13.81
CA GLY A 18 -7.37 1.57 13.38
C GLY A 18 -7.85 2.28 12.10
N HIS A 19 -7.07 3.22 11.56
CA HIS A 19 -7.33 3.86 10.28
C HIS A 19 -6.60 3.14 9.16
N VAL A 20 -7.40 2.67 8.18
CA VAL A 20 -6.89 2.11 6.94
C VAL A 20 -6.52 3.26 6.01
N ILE A 21 -5.24 3.36 5.67
CA ILE A 21 -4.71 4.30 4.68
C ILE A 21 -4.88 3.65 3.30
N ALA A 22 -5.61 4.32 2.40
CA ALA A 22 -5.77 3.84 1.04
C ALA A 22 -4.47 4.00 0.25
N ASP A 23 -4.00 2.90 -0.33
CA ASP A 23 -2.91 2.84 -1.29
C ASP A 23 -3.44 2.46 -2.68
N LYS A 24 -2.79 2.98 -3.73
CA LYS A 24 -3.09 2.69 -5.12
C LYS A 24 -1.78 2.57 -5.90
N GLY A 25 -1.15 1.40 -5.82
CA GLY A 25 0.18 1.18 -6.41
C GLY A 25 1.20 2.06 -5.70
N ASP A 26 1.85 2.96 -6.45
CA ASP A 26 2.86 3.88 -5.91
C ASP A 26 2.27 5.14 -5.25
N MET A 27 0.94 5.25 -5.18
CA MET A 27 0.23 6.40 -4.64
C MET A 27 -0.41 6.10 -3.28
N LEU A 28 -0.34 7.06 -2.36
CA LEU A 28 -0.92 7.03 -1.02
C LEU A 28 -1.94 8.16 -0.85
N SER A 29 -3.03 7.88 -0.15
CA SER A 29 -4.04 8.88 0.22
C SER A 29 -3.55 9.78 1.37
N LEU A 30 -3.19 11.02 1.05
CA LEU A 30 -2.81 12.03 2.05
C LEU A 30 -3.99 12.38 2.96
N THR A 31 -5.21 12.35 2.42
CA THR A 31 -6.43 12.64 3.19
C THR A 31 -6.66 11.60 4.29
N ASP A 32 -6.41 10.32 4.03
CA ASP A 32 -6.55 9.27 5.04
C ASP A 32 -5.42 9.30 6.07
N MET A 33 -4.20 9.63 5.64
CA MET A 33 -3.08 9.87 6.56
C MET A 33 -3.37 11.04 7.52
N TRP A 34 -3.96 12.12 7.02
CA TRP A 34 -4.37 13.27 7.83
C TRP A 34 -5.44 12.90 8.86
N LYS A 35 -6.47 12.16 8.45
CA LYS A 35 -7.51 11.65 9.37
C LYS A 35 -6.90 10.72 10.43
N ALA A 36 -6.00 9.84 10.02
CA ALA A 36 -5.33 8.89 10.90
C ALA A 36 -4.42 9.56 11.94
N ALA A 37 -3.86 10.73 11.60
CA ALA A 37 -3.02 11.51 12.49
C ALA A 37 -3.79 12.46 13.42
N GLY A 38 -5.13 12.46 13.38
CA GLY A 38 -5.98 13.26 14.26
C GLY A 38 -6.78 14.39 13.58
N GLY A 39 -6.62 14.59 12.27
CA GLY A 39 -7.51 15.46 11.49
C GLY A 39 -7.44 16.96 11.82
N GLU A 40 -6.28 17.46 12.26
CA GLU A 40 -6.11 18.88 12.60
C GLU A 40 -6.23 19.79 11.37
N ASP A 41 -7.09 20.82 11.45
CA ASP A 41 -7.32 21.72 10.32
C ASP A 41 -6.06 22.45 9.84
N ALA A 42 -5.13 22.77 10.72
CA ALA A 42 -3.87 23.45 10.38
C ALA A 42 -2.88 22.56 9.60
N ARG A 43 -3.10 21.24 9.58
CA ARG A 43 -2.20 20.27 8.93
C ARG A 43 -2.83 19.62 7.70
N ARG A 44 -3.85 20.24 7.11
CA ARG A 44 -4.53 19.71 5.92
C ARG A 44 -3.54 19.49 4.77
N PRO A 45 -3.74 18.44 3.95
CA PRO A 45 -2.86 18.17 2.81
C PRO A 45 -2.75 19.36 1.84
N SER A 46 -3.84 20.10 1.62
CA SER A 46 -3.86 21.27 0.74
C SER A 46 -2.88 22.35 1.17
N ASP A 47 -2.81 22.60 2.48
CA ASP A 47 -2.06 23.70 3.06
C ASP A 47 -0.58 23.34 3.09
N TRP A 48 -0.27 22.09 3.43
CA TRP A 48 1.08 21.56 3.36
C TRP A 48 1.64 21.54 1.93
N LEU A 49 0.82 21.18 0.93
CA LEU A 49 1.20 21.22 -0.49
C LEU A 49 1.36 22.64 -1.04
N ALA A 50 0.85 23.65 -0.35
CA ALA A 50 1.00 25.05 -0.73
C ALA A 50 2.34 25.66 -0.29
N LEU A 51 3.02 25.05 0.70
CA LEU A 51 4.32 25.50 1.20
C LEU A 51 5.39 25.45 0.10
N SER A 52 6.30 26.43 0.08
CA SER A 52 7.38 26.52 -0.91
C SER A 52 8.31 25.31 -0.86
N SER A 53 8.72 24.90 0.34
CA SER A 53 9.57 23.72 0.54
C SER A 53 8.93 22.43 0.02
N THR A 54 7.60 22.28 0.18
CA THR A 54 6.87 21.13 -0.35
C THR A 54 6.77 21.15 -1.86
N LYS A 55 6.64 22.34 -2.48
CA LYS A 55 6.64 22.49 -3.93
C LYS A 55 7.98 22.08 -4.53
N GLU A 56 9.09 22.56 -3.97
CA GLU A 56 10.44 22.18 -4.38
C GLU A 56 10.66 20.67 -4.27
N PHE A 57 10.22 20.07 -3.14
CA PHE A 57 10.31 18.63 -2.96
C PHE A 57 9.45 17.85 -3.97
N ARG A 58 8.24 18.32 -4.25
CA ARG A 58 7.37 17.72 -5.26
C ARG A 58 8.01 17.77 -6.64
N GLU A 59 8.56 18.90 -7.04
CA GLU A 59 9.25 19.05 -8.33
C GLU A 59 10.44 18.10 -8.45
N ALA A 60 11.21 17.93 -7.37
CA ALA A 60 12.30 16.96 -7.33
C ALA A 60 11.81 15.52 -7.48
N VAL A 61 10.70 15.15 -6.83
CA VAL A 61 10.08 13.82 -6.98
C VAL A 61 9.54 13.64 -8.40
N GLU A 62 8.79 14.61 -8.92
CA GLU A 62 8.22 14.57 -10.27
C GLU A 62 9.30 14.46 -11.36
N ALA A 63 10.47 15.06 -11.16
CA ALA A 63 11.62 14.92 -12.06
C ALA A 63 12.20 13.50 -12.10
N THR A 64 11.99 12.70 -11.05
CA THR A 64 12.42 11.29 -11.01
C THR A 64 11.37 10.32 -11.54
N LEU A 65 10.13 10.78 -11.74
CA LEU A 65 9.05 9.96 -12.26
C LEU A 65 9.06 9.95 -13.79
N ASP A 66 8.57 8.85 -14.38
CA ASP A 66 8.41 8.74 -15.83
C ASP A 66 7.48 9.82 -16.38
N ALA A 67 7.78 10.28 -17.60
CA ALA A 67 7.00 11.30 -18.29
C ALA A 67 5.53 10.90 -18.39
N GLY A 68 4.67 11.63 -17.66
CA GLY A 68 3.22 11.42 -17.65
C GLY A 68 2.65 10.88 -16.33
N ASN A 69 3.47 10.57 -15.32
CA ASN A 69 2.97 10.28 -13.97
C ASN A 69 2.99 11.54 -13.10
N PRO A 70 1.84 12.20 -12.87
CA PRO A 70 1.81 13.32 -11.93
C PRO A 70 2.10 12.79 -10.53
N GLY A 71 3.15 13.28 -9.88
CA GLY A 71 3.53 12.89 -8.53
C GLY A 71 2.42 13.13 -7.49
N ILE A 72 1.40 13.92 -7.84
CA ILE A 72 0.18 14.13 -7.06
C ILE A 72 -1.06 14.06 -7.96
N GLN A 73 -2.06 13.29 -7.53
CA GLN A 73 -3.38 13.21 -8.13
C GLN A 73 -4.43 13.68 -7.13
N VAL A 74 -5.01 14.85 -7.38
CA VAL A 74 -6.13 15.36 -6.60
C VAL A 74 -7.43 14.89 -7.26
N LYS A 75 -8.13 13.97 -6.59
CA LYS A 75 -9.49 13.58 -6.97
C LYS A 75 -10.46 14.52 -6.26
N ARG A 76 -10.99 15.50 -7.00
CA ARG A 76 -12.09 16.34 -6.51
C ARG A 76 -13.34 15.46 -6.44
N GLY A 77 -13.93 15.34 -5.25
CA GLY A 77 -15.22 14.68 -5.09
C GLY A 77 -16.33 15.47 -5.79
N GLY A 78 -17.42 14.79 -6.15
CA GLY A 78 -18.65 15.44 -6.64
C GLY A 78 -19.26 16.34 -5.57
N ARG A 79 -20.33 17.10 -5.91
CA ARG A 79 -21.02 18.00 -4.98
C ARG A 79 -21.30 17.31 -3.64
N GLY A 80 -20.66 17.78 -2.57
CA GLY A 80 -20.84 17.27 -1.19
C GLY A 80 -19.89 16.14 -0.77
N VAL A 81 -19.06 15.60 -1.67
CA VAL A 81 -18.04 14.61 -1.34
C VAL A 81 -16.68 15.32 -1.22
N GLY A 82 -16.03 15.22 -0.06
CA GLY A 82 -14.71 15.78 0.16
C GLY A 82 -13.69 15.27 -0.86
N GLY A 83 -12.74 16.12 -1.26
CA GLY A 83 -11.67 15.72 -2.18
C GLY A 83 -10.68 14.75 -1.52
N GLU A 84 -10.22 13.77 -2.29
CA GLU A 84 -9.14 12.86 -1.89
C GLU A 84 -7.88 13.26 -2.64
N THR A 85 -6.79 13.46 -1.90
CA THR A 85 -5.49 13.74 -2.51
C THR A 85 -4.63 12.50 -2.42
N PHE A 86 -4.34 11.91 -3.59
CA PHE A 86 -3.37 10.84 -3.72
C PHE A 86 -2.02 11.45 -4.11
N ALA A 87 -0.94 11.00 -3.49
CA ALA A 87 0.40 11.45 -3.82
C ALA A 87 1.37 10.27 -3.83
N HIS A 88 2.45 10.41 -4.58
CA HIS A 88 3.50 9.41 -4.67
C HIS A 88 4.00 9.04 -3.26
N TRP A 89 4.35 7.79 -3.03
CA TRP A 89 4.70 7.27 -1.70
C TRP A 89 5.81 8.09 -1.02
N GLN A 90 6.78 8.62 -1.77
CA GLN A 90 7.82 9.51 -1.23
C GLN A 90 7.25 10.82 -0.66
N ILE A 91 6.28 11.41 -1.36
CA ILE A 91 5.55 12.61 -0.90
C ILE A 91 4.70 12.24 0.31
N GLY A 92 4.05 11.07 0.30
CA GLY A 92 3.31 10.54 1.44
C GLY A 92 4.17 10.40 2.70
N LEU A 93 5.37 9.83 2.60
CA LEU A 93 6.29 9.69 3.74
C LEU A 93 6.80 11.04 4.27
N ALA A 94 7.07 11.99 3.37
CA ALA A 94 7.41 13.36 3.76
C ALA A 94 6.24 14.05 4.49
N TYR A 95 5.00 13.81 4.04
CA TYR A 95 3.82 14.31 4.71
C TYR A 95 3.61 13.68 6.09
N ALA A 96 3.89 12.38 6.23
CA ALA A 96 3.83 11.69 7.52
C ALA A 96 4.75 12.36 8.56
N LYS A 97 5.95 12.76 8.14
CA LYS A 97 6.90 13.53 8.97
C LYS A 97 6.33 14.88 9.42
N TYR A 98 5.64 15.57 8.52
CA TYR A 98 5.02 16.87 8.82
C TYR A 98 3.83 16.74 9.78
N LEU A 99 3.03 15.67 9.64
CA LEU A 99 1.86 15.41 10.47
C LEU A 99 2.22 15.19 11.95
N SER A 100 3.04 14.18 12.22
CA SER A 100 3.43 13.83 13.59
C SER A 100 4.73 13.04 13.60
N PRO A 101 5.66 13.33 14.54
CA PRO A 101 6.85 12.52 14.75
C PRO A 101 6.53 11.04 14.99
N ASP A 102 5.47 10.72 15.74
CA ASP A 102 5.08 9.34 16.07
C ASP A 102 4.60 8.59 14.83
N PHE A 103 3.81 9.26 13.99
CA PHE A 103 3.32 8.69 12.74
C PHE A 103 4.47 8.41 11.77
N HIS A 104 5.45 9.32 11.71
CA HIS A 104 6.67 9.12 10.93
C HIS A 104 7.51 7.93 11.43
N MET A 105 7.67 7.79 12.76
CA MET A 105 8.34 6.63 13.35
C MET A 105 7.63 5.34 12.97
N TRP A 106 6.30 5.32 13.03
CA TRP A 106 5.52 4.16 12.59
C TRP A 106 5.77 3.83 11.12
N CYS A 107 5.73 4.80 10.20
CA CYS A 107 6.07 4.56 8.79
C CYS A 107 7.48 3.94 8.64
N ASN A 108 8.46 4.44 9.39
CA ASN A 108 9.82 3.90 9.38
C ASN A 108 9.88 2.45 9.86
N THR A 109 9.04 2.05 10.84
CA THR A 109 8.96 0.64 11.26
C THR A 109 8.42 -0.26 10.15
N GLN A 110 7.45 0.21 9.37
CA GLN A 110 6.91 -0.54 8.22
C GLN A 110 7.97 -0.71 7.14
N VAL A 111 8.69 0.36 6.80
CA VAL A 111 9.80 0.32 5.83
C VAL A 111 10.90 -0.63 6.30
N ARG A 112 11.27 -0.56 7.59
CA ARG A 112 12.27 -1.45 8.18
C ARG A 112 11.83 -2.92 8.14
N ALA A 113 10.56 -3.22 8.39
CA ALA A 113 10.05 -4.59 8.32
C ALA A 113 10.24 -5.18 6.91
N VAL A 114 10.02 -4.38 5.86
CA VAL A 114 10.27 -4.78 4.47
C VAL A 114 11.76 -5.03 4.23
N ILE A 115 12.64 -4.15 4.71
CA ILE A 115 14.11 -4.31 4.58
C ILE A 115 14.60 -5.59 5.27
N GLU A 116 14.05 -5.90 6.45
CA GLU A 116 14.37 -7.11 7.20
C GLU A 116 13.79 -8.40 6.57
N GLY A 117 13.09 -8.29 5.44
CA GLY A 117 12.43 -9.43 4.79
C GLY A 117 11.25 -9.97 5.57
N LYS A 118 10.78 -9.25 6.60
CA LYS A 118 9.52 -9.53 7.29
C LYS A 118 8.39 -9.04 6.40
N VAL A 119 8.12 -9.79 5.33
CA VAL A 119 6.89 -9.63 4.57
C VAL A 119 5.75 -9.75 5.59
N PRO A 120 4.79 -8.81 5.65
CA PRO A 120 3.56 -8.99 6.41
C PRO A 120 2.69 -10.05 5.71
N ALA A 121 3.21 -11.28 5.64
CA ALA A 121 2.55 -12.43 5.09
C ALA A 121 1.60 -12.96 6.16
N THR A 122 0.51 -12.23 6.41
CA THR A 122 -0.72 -12.94 6.74
C THR A 122 -1.25 -13.50 5.41
N ILE A 123 -0.53 -14.48 4.85
CA ILE A 123 -1.15 -15.38 3.87
C ILE A 123 -2.17 -16.15 4.70
N PRO A 124 -3.48 -15.97 4.45
CA PRO A 124 -4.48 -16.64 5.25
C PRO A 124 -4.27 -18.16 5.13
N ALA A 125 -4.43 -18.88 6.24
CA ALA A 125 -4.00 -20.27 6.36
C ALA A 125 -4.59 -21.19 5.26
N ASN A 126 -5.77 -20.84 4.75
CA ASN A 126 -6.41 -21.53 3.63
C ASN A 126 -5.59 -21.46 2.32
N VAL A 127 -4.90 -20.36 2.05
CA VAL A 127 -4.05 -20.21 0.85
C VAL A 127 -2.75 -21.01 1.01
N VAL A 128 -2.18 -21.03 2.23
CA VAL A 128 -1.02 -21.89 2.53
C VAL A 128 -1.38 -23.37 2.37
N GLU A 129 -2.57 -23.77 2.82
CA GLU A 129 -3.06 -25.13 2.66
C GLU A 129 -3.30 -25.49 1.18
N MET A 130 -3.86 -24.59 0.39
CA MET A 130 -4.01 -24.79 -1.07
C MET A 130 -2.68 -24.96 -1.79
N LEU A 131 -1.65 -24.17 -1.43
CA LEU A 131 -0.31 -24.32 -1.99
C LEU A 131 0.28 -25.69 -1.65
N ARG A 132 0.19 -26.11 -0.38
CA ARG A 132 0.67 -27.43 0.07
C ARG A 132 -0.03 -28.59 -0.65
N ARG A 133 -1.34 -28.46 -0.89
CA ARG A 133 -2.12 -29.47 -1.65
C ARG A 133 -1.68 -29.54 -3.11
N THR A 134 -1.51 -28.39 -3.76
CA THR A 134 -1.05 -28.32 -5.16
C THR A 134 0.35 -28.90 -5.33
N ASP A 135 1.28 -28.59 -4.41
CA ASP A 135 2.64 -29.14 -4.40
C ASP A 135 2.64 -30.67 -4.19
N GLY A 136 1.75 -31.17 -3.34
CA GLY A 136 1.57 -32.61 -3.14
C GLY A 136 1.11 -33.33 -4.39
N ILE A 137 0.14 -32.75 -5.12
CA ILE A 137 -0.36 -33.28 -6.39
C ILE A 137 0.76 -33.28 -7.45
N ALA A 138 1.50 -32.19 -7.58
CA ALA A 138 2.61 -32.09 -8.52
C ALA A 138 3.68 -33.16 -8.25
N LYS A 139 4.03 -33.40 -6.98
CA LYS A 139 4.96 -34.47 -6.58
C LYS A 139 4.43 -35.87 -6.88
N MET A 140 3.15 -36.13 -6.62
CA MET A 140 2.52 -37.41 -6.94
C MET A 140 2.52 -37.68 -8.44
N LEU A 141 2.15 -36.69 -9.25
CA LEU A 141 2.15 -36.80 -10.71
C LEU A 141 3.56 -36.99 -11.28
N ALA A 142 4.57 -36.31 -10.73
CA ALA A 142 5.96 -36.48 -11.11
C ALA A 142 6.49 -37.89 -10.78
N HIS A 143 6.13 -38.43 -9.61
CA HIS A 143 6.52 -39.78 -9.21
C HIS A 143 5.82 -40.86 -10.05
N THR A 144 4.52 -40.73 -10.32
CA THR A 144 3.78 -41.67 -11.16
C THR A 144 4.27 -41.67 -12.61
N SER A 145 4.61 -40.51 -13.17
CA SER A 145 5.17 -40.41 -14.53
C SER A 145 6.61 -40.94 -14.64
N LEU A 146 7.39 -40.92 -13.55
CA LEU A 146 8.70 -41.59 -13.45
C LEU A 146 8.57 -43.12 -13.33
N ILE A 147 7.55 -43.64 -12.66
CA ILE A 147 7.30 -45.08 -12.51
C ILE A 147 6.80 -45.70 -13.83
N CYS A 148 5.89 -45.04 -14.55
CA CYS A 148 5.35 -45.55 -15.82
C CYS A 148 6.31 -45.46 -17.01
N ARG A 149 7.49 -44.85 -16.87
CA ARG A 149 8.51 -44.72 -17.94
C ARG A 149 9.71 -45.67 -17.78
N ARG A 150 9.74 -46.57 -16.80
CA ARG A 150 10.75 -47.65 -16.77
C ARG A 150 10.28 -48.81 -17.67
N PRO A 151 11.12 -49.28 -18.61
CA PRO A 151 10.78 -50.37 -19.53
C PRO A 151 10.58 -51.71 -18.84
#